data_AF-P71311-F1
#
_entry.id   AF-P71311-F1
#
_cell.length_a   1.000
_cell.length_b   1.000
_cell.length_c   1.000
_cell.angle_alpha   90.00
_cell.angle_beta   90.00
_cell.angle_gamma   90.00
#
_symmetry.space_group_name_H-M   'P 1'
#
loop_
_entity.id
_entity.type
_entity.pdbx_description
1 polymer ?
#
loop_
_entity_poly.entity_id
_entity_poly.type
_entity_poly.pdbx_seq_one_letter_code
_entity_poly.pdbx_strand_id
1 'polypeptide(L)'
;MDKVLDSALLSSANKRKGILAIGAHPDDIELGCGASLARLAQKGIYIAAVVMTTGNSGTDGIIDRHEESRNALKILGCHQTIHLNFADTRAHLQLNDMISALEDIIKNQIPSDVEIMRVYTMHDADRHQDHLAVYQASMVACRTIPQILGYETPSTWLSFMPQVFESVKEEYFTVKLAALKKHKS
;
A
#
# COMPACT_ATOMS: atom_id res chain seq x y z
N MET A 1 -14.42 5.04 -16.16
CA MET A 1 -13.33 5.99 -16.48
C MET A 1 -12.87 6.59 -15.17
N ASP A 2 -11.58 6.50 -14.88
CA ASP A 2 -11.02 6.80 -13.57
C ASP A 2 -10.61 8.27 -13.53
N LYS A 3 -11.54 9.14 -13.13
CA LYS A 3 -11.37 10.60 -13.25
C LYS A 3 -10.10 11.12 -12.57
N VAL A 4 -9.64 10.49 -11.49
CA VAL A 4 -8.42 10.92 -10.79
C VAL A 4 -7.18 10.53 -11.59
N LEU A 5 -7.08 9.29 -12.07
CA LEU A 5 -5.95 8.89 -12.93
C LEU A 5 -5.98 9.64 -14.27
N ASP A 6 -7.15 9.78 -14.88
CA ASP A 6 -7.30 10.36 -16.22
C ASP A 6 -7.03 11.87 -16.20
N SER A 7 -7.54 12.60 -15.19
CA SER A 7 -7.20 14.03 -15.02
C SER A 7 -5.72 14.24 -14.67
N ALA A 8 -5.12 13.34 -13.90
CA ALA A 8 -3.71 13.43 -13.57
C ALA A 8 -2.79 13.15 -14.77
N LEU A 9 -3.16 12.23 -15.67
CA LEU A 9 -2.41 11.97 -16.90
C LEU A 9 -2.52 13.12 -17.92
N LEU A 10 -3.60 13.90 -17.86
CA LEU A 10 -3.82 15.09 -18.72
C LEU A 10 -3.21 16.38 -18.12
N SER A 11 -2.78 16.34 -16.87
CA SER A 11 -2.20 17.48 -16.15
C SER A 11 -0.86 17.89 -16.77
N SER A 12 -0.73 19.16 -17.18
CA SER A 12 0.53 19.75 -17.66
C SER A 12 1.52 20.09 -16.53
N ALA A 13 1.27 19.64 -15.30
CA ALA A 13 2.12 19.94 -14.16
C ALA A 13 3.48 19.25 -14.31
N ASN A 14 4.56 19.96 -13.99
CA ASN A 14 5.94 19.45 -14.05
C ASN A 14 6.25 18.31 -13.06
N LYS A 15 5.28 17.88 -12.23
CA LYS A 15 5.47 16.80 -11.27
C LYS A 15 5.04 15.46 -11.85
N ARG A 16 5.87 14.45 -11.64
CA ARG A 16 5.53 13.04 -11.92
C ARG A 16 4.39 12.63 -11.01
N LYS A 17 3.45 11.85 -11.56
CA LYS A 17 2.30 11.37 -10.80
C LYS A 17 2.67 10.14 -9.97
N GLY A 18 2.17 10.11 -8.74
CA GLY A 18 2.55 9.12 -7.75
C GLY A 18 1.38 8.46 -7.03
N ILE A 19 1.62 7.25 -6.56
CA ILE A 19 0.72 6.43 -5.73
C ILE A 19 1.47 6.05 -4.47
N LEU A 20 0.76 6.09 -3.34
CA LEU A 20 1.22 5.51 -2.08
C LEU A 20 0.42 4.24 -1.82
N ALA A 21 1.08 3.12 -1.58
CA ALA A 21 0.46 1.88 -1.12
C ALA A 21 0.90 1.60 0.31
N ILE A 22 -0.04 1.37 1.22
CA ILE A 22 0.23 1.20 2.65
C ILE A 22 -0.34 -0.16 3.06
N GLY A 23 0.47 -1.00 3.71
CA GLY A 23 0.07 -2.29 4.28
C GLY A 23 0.46 -2.39 5.74
N ALA A 24 -0.30 -3.15 6.53
CA ALA A 24 0.04 -3.39 7.93
C ALA A 24 1.20 -4.38 8.05
N HIS A 25 1.13 -5.45 7.28
CA HIS A 25 2.10 -6.53 7.25
C HIS A 25 2.78 -6.65 5.88
N PRO A 26 3.93 -7.34 5.81
CA PRO A 26 4.74 -7.45 4.60
C PRO A 26 4.02 -7.95 3.32
N ASP A 27 2.90 -8.67 3.43
CA ASP A 27 2.19 -9.30 2.31
C ASP A 27 0.86 -8.60 1.92
N ASP A 28 0.40 -7.63 2.72
CA ASP A 28 -0.93 -7.02 2.56
C ASP A 28 -1.10 -6.27 1.24
N ILE A 29 -0.08 -5.52 0.82
CA ILE A 29 -0.14 -4.69 -0.38
C ILE A 29 -0.30 -5.59 -1.62
N GLU A 30 0.45 -6.67 -1.67
CA GLU A 30 0.44 -7.66 -2.72
C GLU A 30 -0.91 -8.39 -2.76
N LEU A 31 -1.41 -8.81 -1.58
CA LEU A 31 -2.69 -9.48 -1.42
C LEU A 31 -3.86 -8.60 -1.85
N GLY A 32 -3.87 -7.34 -1.45
CA GLY A 32 -4.93 -6.40 -1.76
C GLY A 32 -4.82 -5.83 -3.15
N CYS A 33 -3.93 -4.84 -3.32
CA CYS A 33 -3.88 -3.99 -4.51
C CYS A 33 -2.77 -4.34 -5.52
N GLY A 34 -2.05 -5.46 -5.35
CA GLY A 34 -0.84 -5.76 -6.13
C GLY A 34 -1.02 -5.76 -7.66
N ALA A 35 -2.14 -6.29 -8.18
CA ALA A 35 -2.41 -6.29 -9.62
C ALA A 35 -2.68 -4.87 -10.16
N SER A 36 -3.34 -4.02 -9.37
CA SER A 36 -3.52 -2.62 -9.69
C SER A 36 -2.21 -1.86 -9.70
N LEU A 37 -1.31 -2.14 -8.75
CA LEU A 37 0.02 -1.53 -8.72
C LEU A 37 0.85 -1.92 -9.96
N ALA A 38 0.89 -3.20 -10.32
CA ALA A 38 1.59 -3.65 -11.53
C ALA A 38 1.07 -2.95 -12.80
N ARG A 39 -0.25 -2.79 -12.93
CA ARG A 39 -0.88 -2.05 -14.02
C ARG A 39 -0.47 -0.57 -14.03
N LEU A 40 -0.43 0.08 -12.87
CA LEU A 40 -0.08 1.51 -12.75
C LEU A 40 1.42 1.75 -12.98
N ALA A 41 2.27 0.84 -12.51
CA ALA A 41 3.72 0.88 -12.77
C ALA A 41 4.01 0.84 -14.27
N GLN A 42 3.33 -0.02 -15.04
CA GLN A 42 3.48 -0.09 -16.49
C GLN A 42 3.08 1.21 -17.20
N LYS A 43 2.17 1.99 -16.61
CA LYS A 43 1.79 3.32 -17.10
C LYS A 43 2.80 4.42 -16.75
N GLY A 44 3.92 4.09 -16.11
CA GLY A 44 4.95 5.05 -15.70
C GLY A 44 4.59 5.86 -14.46
N ILE A 45 3.55 5.45 -13.71
CA ILE A 45 3.19 6.08 -12.45
C ILE A 45 4.21 5.68 -11.39
N TYR A 46 4.72 6.67 -10.64
CA TYR A 46 5.61 6.41 -9.52
C TYR A 46 4.84 5.73 -8.38
N ILE A 47 5.41 4.70 -7.76
CA ILE A 47 4.75 3.97 -6.68
C ILE A 47 5.71 3.87 -5.50
N ALA A 48 5.30 4.40 -4.35
CA ALA A 48 5.93 4.15 -3.06
C ALA A 48 5.07 3.18 -2.24
N ALA A 49 5.69 2.17 -1.66
CA ALA A 49 5.03 1.21 -0.78
C ALA A 49 5.54 1.39 0.65
N VAL A 50 4.63 1.38 1.63
CA VAL A 50 4.92 1.51 3.05
C VAL A 50 4.37 0.28 3.77
N VAL A 51 5.23 -0.46 4.44
CA VAL A 51 4.85 -1.58 5.30
C VAL A 51 5.05 -1.14 6.74
N MET A 52 3.97 -1.13 7.53
CA MET A 52 3.95 -0.47 8.83
C MET A 52 4.60 -1.30 9.95
N THR A 53 4.48 -2.62 9.89
CA THR A 53 5.03 -3.53 10.92
C THR A 53 6.02 -4.52 10.32
N THR A 54 6.74 -5.25 11.18
CA THR A 54 7.62 -6.34 10.74
C THR A 54 6.84 -7.62 10.37
N GLY A 55 5.61 -7.78 10.86
CA GLY A 55 4.84 -9.02 10.68
C GLY A 55 5.49 -10.26 11.30
N ASN A 56 6.46 -10.09 12.22
CA ASN A 56 7.26 -11.20 12.75
C ASN A 56 6.46 -12.22 13.56
N SER A 57 5.24 -11.89 14.02
CA SER A 57 4.39 -12.86 14.72
C SER A 57 3.89 -13.99 13.80
N GLY A 58 4.01 -13.81 12.48
CA GLY A 58 3.67 -14.82 11.47
C GLY A 58 4.81 -15.78 11.10
N THR A 59 5.98 -15.73 11.76
CA THR A 59 7.17 -16.50 11.39
C THR A 59 7.94 -16.96 12.63
N ASP A 60 8.66 -18.07 12.52
CA ASP A 60 9.56 -18.58 13.58
C ASP A 60 10.83 -17.71 13.77
N GLY A 61 10.92 -16.56 13.10
CA GLY A 61 12.01 -15.58 13.24
C GLY A 61 13.24 -15.85 12.38
N ILE A 62 13.24 -16.92 11.58
CA ILE A 62 14.33 -17.25 10.64
C ILE A 62 14.23 -16.40 9.35
N ILE A 63 12.99 -16.10 8.93
CA ILE A 63 12.70 -15.41 7.68
C ILE A 63 12.53 -13.92 7.93
N ASP A 64 13.32 -13.12 7.23
CA ASP A 64 13.15 -11.67 7.17
C ASP A 64 12.01 -11.31 6.21
N ARG A 65 10.82 -11.07 6.77
CA ARG A 65 9.64 -10.70 5.99
C ARG A 65 9.76 -9.32 5.32
N HIS A 66 10.60 -8.41 5.84
CA HIS A 66 10.88 -7.13 5.15
C HIS A 66 11.66 -7.36 3.86
N GLU A 67 12.58 -8.30 3.83
CA GLU A 67 13.28 -8.68 2.60
C GLU A 67 12.35 -9.40 1.62
N GLU A 68 11.43 -10.25 2.09
CA GLU A 68 10.40 -10.87 1.23
C GLU A 68 9.53 -9.80 0.53
N SER A 69 8.97 -8.88 1.32
CA SER A 69 8.15 -7.78 0.79
C SER A 69 8.93 -6.83 -0.11
N ARG A 70 10.20 -6.52 0.19
CA ARG A 70 11.05 -5.72 -0.72
C ARG A 70 11.16 -6.35 -2.10
N ASN A 71 11.39 -7.66 -2.15
CA ASN A 71 11.51 -8.41 -3.39
C ASN A 71 10.17 -8.53 -4.13
N ALA A 72 9.08 -8.73 -3.39
CA ALA A 72 7.72 -8.79 -3.91
C ALA A 72 7.25 -7.45 -4.50
N LEU A 73 7.38 -6.35 -3.75
CA LEU A 73 6.98 -5.01 -4.16
C LEU A 73 7.81 -4.50 -5.35
N LYS A 74 9.09 -4.87 -5.43
CA LYS A 74 9.91 -4.61 -6.62
C LYS A 74 9.37 -5.30 -7.87
N ILE A 75 8.83 -6.53 -7.76
CA ILE A 75 8.18 -7.23 -8.88
C ILE A 75 6.92 -6.49 -9.33
N LEU A 76 6.17 -5.90 -8.40
CA LEU A 76 4.99 -5.09 -8.71
C LEU A 76 5.31 -3.72 -9.34
N GLY A 77 6.59 -3.34 -9.45
CA GLY A 77 7.02 -2.06 -9.98
C GLY A 77 6.98 -0.91 -8.97
N CYS A 78 6.97 -1.21 -7.66
CA CYS A 78 7.20 -0.20 -6.63
C CYS A 78 8.62 0.36 -6.77
N HIS A 79 8.73 1.69 -6.84
CA HIS A 79 9.99 2.41 -7.02
C HIS A 79 10.70 2.63 -5.69
N GLN A 80 9.93 2.71 -4.61
CA GLN A 80 10.42 2.87 -3.25
C GLN A 80 9.62 1.95 -2.32
N THR A 81 10.32 1.30 -1.40
CA THR A 81 9.72 0.50 -0.33
C THR A 81 10.26 1.01 0.99
N ILE A 82 9.35 1.41 1.88
CA ILE A 82 9.66 1.98 3.19
C ILE A 82 9.11 1.01 4.23
N HIS A 83 10.03 0.47 5.02
CA HIS A 83 9.70 -0.45 6.10
C HIS A 83 9.76 0.30 7.43
N LEU A 84 8.66 0.24 8.19
CA LEU A 84 8.59 0.72 9.55
C LEU A 84 8.57 -0.47 10.52
N ASN A 85 8.88 -0.19 11.78
CA ASN A 85 9.05 -1.21 12.82
C ASN A 85 8.04 -1.04 13.95
N PHE A 86 6.81 -0.61 13.64
CA PHE A 86 5.75 -0.58 14.64
C PHE A 86 5.50 -2.00 15.16
N ALA A 87 5.23 -2.12 16.45
CA ALA A 87 5.05 -3.43 17.08
C ALA A 87 3.88 -4.21 16.44
N ASP A 88 4.22 -5.33 15.80
CA ASP A 88 3.27 -6.26 15.21
C ASP A 88 2.27 -6.79 16.25
N THR A 89 1.02 -7.00 15.85
CA THR A 89 -0.17 -7.30 16.69
C THR A 89 -0.56 -6.21 17.70
N ARG A 90 0.25 -5.15 17.81
CA ARG A 90 0.11 -4.04 18.77
C ARG A 90 0.14 -2.67 18.07
N ALA A 91 -0.10 -2.61 16.75
CA ALA A 91 -0.08 -1.35 16.01
C ALA A 91 -1.16 -0.39 16.51
N HIS A 92 -2.31 -0.91 16.95
CA HIS A 92 -3.41 -0.16 17.56
C HIS A 92 -3.03 0.65 18.81
N LEU A 93 -1.89 0.34 19.47
CA LEU A 93 -1.39 1.09 20.62
C LEU A 93 -0.47 2.26 20.23
N GLN A 94 -0.17 2.44 18.95
CA GLN A 94 0.86 3.36 18.43
C GLN A 94 0.29 4.34 17.38
N LEU A 95 -1.02 4.60 17.39
CA LEU A 95 -1.72 5.32 16.32
C LEU A 95 -1.13 6.72 16.03
N ASN A 96 -0.81 7.51 17.05
CA ASN A 96 -0.25 8.86 16.86
C ASN A 96 1.13 8.83 16.19
N ASP A 97 1.96 7.84 16.55
CA ASP A 97 3.29 7.66 15.96
C ASP A 97 3.18 7.16 14.51
N MET A 98 2.21 6.29 14.24
CA MET A 98 1.89 5.83 12.87
C MET A 98 1.45 6.98 11.97
N ILE A 99 0.58 7.86 12.46
CA ILE A 99 0.17 9.08 11.74
C ILE A 99 1.38 9.96 11.45
N SER A 100 2.18 10.25 12.47
CA SER A 100 3.38 11.09 12.34
C SER A 100 4.39 10.52 11.35
N ALA A 101 4.58 9.20 11.34
CA ALA A 101 5.47 8.53 10.40
C ALA A 101 4.96 8.60 8.95
N LEU A 102 3.65 8.40 8.73
CA LEU A 102 3.06 8.55 7.39
C LEU A 102 3.13 10.01 6.89
N GLU A 103 2.87 10.98 7.76
CA GLU A 103 3.00 12.41 7.43
C GLU A 103 4.47 12.77 7.09
N ASP A 104 5.44 12.24 7.83
CA ASP A 104 6.87 12.39 7.52
C ASP A 104 7.24 11.77 6.17
N ILE A 105 6.77 10.55 5.89
CA ILE A 105 7.02 9.88 4.61
C ILE A 105 6.51 10.74 3.44
N ILE A 106 5.25 11.17 3.50
CA ILE A 106 4.61 11.97 2.44
C ILE A 106 5.35 13.29 2.22
N LYS A 107 5.84 13.92 3.30
CA LYS A 107 6.47 15.23 3.25
C LYS A 107 7.95 15.19 2.86
N ASN A 108 8.69 14.21 3.38
CA ASN A 108 10.16 14.24 3.41
C ASN A 108 10.81 13.06 2.67
N GLN A 109 10.13 11.92 2.54
CA GLN A 109 10.75 10.71 1.95
C GLN A 109 10.31 10.44 0.51
N ILE A 110 9.12 10.91 0.11
CA ILE A 110 8.69 10.90 -1.29
C ILE A 110 9.49 11.97 -2.06
N PRO A 111 10.03 11.66 -3.26
CA PRO A 111 10.73 12.65 -4.08
C PRO A 111 9.89 13.92 -4.33
N SER A 112 10.51 15.09 -4.20
CA SER A 112 9.80 16.38 -4.28
C SER A 112 9.15 16.67 -5.65
N ASP A 113 9.64 16.01 -6.70
CA ASP A 113 9.12 16.04 -8.07
C ASP A 113 7.96 15.05 -8.30
N VAL A 114 7.57 14.28 -7.28
CA VAL A 114 6.41 13.38 -7.31
C VAL A 114 5.22 14.02 -6.58
N GLU A 115 4.04 13.90 -7.17
CA GLU A 115 2.77 14.29 -6.56
C GLU A 115 1.91 13.05 -6.31
N ILE A 116 1.70 12.69 -5.04
CA ILE A 116 0.82 11.57 -4.67
C ILE A 116 -0.62 11.98 -4.93
N MET A 117 -1.30 11.27 -5.83
CA MET A 117 -2.68 11.57 -6.21
C MET A 117 -3.68 10.54 -5.69
N ARG A 118 -3.21 9.34 -5.35
CA ARG A 118 -4.02 8.27 -4.76
C ARG A 118 -3.23 7.48 -3.73
N VAL A 119 -3.93 7.07 -2.68
CA VAL A 119 -3.45 6.10 -1.70
C VAL A 119 -4.26 4.80 -1.81
N TYR A 120 -3.57 3.66 -1.78
CA TYR A 120 -4.14 2.36 -1.46
C TYR A 120 -3.77 2.02 -0.02
N THR A 121 -4.74 1.69 0.83
CA THR A 121 -4.48 1.33 2.23
C THR A 121 -5.45 0.24 2.71
N MET A 122 -5.29 -0.18 3.96
CA MET A 122 -6.21 -1.12 4.62
C MET A 122 -7.64 -0.56 4.66
N HIS A 123 -8.61 -1.41 4.99
CA HIS A 123 -10.03 -1.02 5.05
C HIS A 123 -10.57 -1.01 6.50
N ASP A 124 -11.64 -0.27 6.77
CA ASP A 124 -12.26 -0.18 8.10
C ASP A 124 -13.06 -1.43 8.49
N ALA A 125 -13.64 -2.09 7.50
CA ALA A 125 -14.29 -3.38 7.63
C ALA A 125 -13.26 -4.55 7.71
N ASP A 126 -12.32 -4.50 8.65
CA ASP A 126 -11.34 -5.56 8.88
C ASP A 126 -11.46 -6.21 10.26
N ARG A 127 -11.13 -7.51 10.35
CA ARG A 127 -11.09 -8.29 11.60
C ARG A 127 -9.79 -8.12 12.37
N HIS A 128 -8.71 -7.73 11.69
CA HIS A 128 -7.38 -7.65 12.26
C HIS A 128 -7.11 -6.25 12.82
N GLN A 129 -6.76 -6.17 14.11
CA GLN A 129 -6.59 -4.89 14.81
C GLN A 129 -5.50 -4.00 14.21
N ASP A 130 -4.44 -4.59 13.65
CA ASP A 130 -3.39 -3.79 13.00
C ASP A 130 -3.88 -3.19 11.67
N HIS A 131 -4.73 -3.90 10.92
CA HIS A 131 -5.29 -3.39 9.68
C HIS A 131 -6.17 -2.17 9.96
N LEU A 132 -6.99 -2.27 11.01
CA LEU A 132 -7.81 -1.15 11.51
C LEU A 132 -6.95 0.05 11.93
N ALA A 133 -5.84 -0.19 12.65
CA ALA A 133 -4.93 0.87 13.07
C ALA A 133 -4.27 1.57 11.86
N VAL A 134 -3.85 0.81 10.86
CA VAL A 134 -3.25 1.36 9.63
C VAL A 134 -4.29 2.11 8.80
N TYR A 135 -5.52 1.61 8.69
CA TYR A 135 -6.63 2.35 8.07
C TYR A 135 -6.81 3.71 8.76
N GLN A 136 -6.96 3.72 10.09
CA GLN A 136 -7.15 4.96 10.86
C GLN A 136 -6.00 5.94 10.67
N ALA A 137 -4.76 5.46 10.76
CA ALA A 137 -3.57 6.29 10.55
C ALA A 137 -3.54 6.88 9.13
N SER A 138 -3.85 6.06 8.13
CA SER A 138 -3.86 6.46 6.72
C SER A 138 -4.91 7.52 6.44
N MET A 139 -6.12 7.38 6.98
CA MET A 139 -7.20 8.36 6.79
C MET A 139 -6.84 9.73 7.33
N VAL A 140 -6.09 9.80 8.45
CA VAL A 140 -5.64 11.07 9.02
C VAL A 140 -4.44 11.63 8.24
N ALA A 141 -3.40 10.84 8.05
CA ALA A 141 -2.14 11.28 7.43
C ALA A 141 -2.30 11.64 5.94
N CYS A 142 -3.19 10.93 5.23
CA CYS A 142 -3.38 11.10 3.78
C CYS A 142 -4.57 12.00 3.43
N ARG A 143 -5.19 12.70 4.39
CA ARG A 143 -6.43 13.49 4.18
C ARG A 143 -6.37 14.58 3.11
N THR A 144 -5.16 15.00 2.73
CA THR A 144 -4.91 15.98 1.66
C THR A 144 -4.73 15.34 0.29
N ILE A 145 -4.57 14.02 0.22
CA ILE A 145 -4.43 13.28 -1.04
C ILE A 145 -5.80 13.18 -1.71
N PRO A 146 -5.93 13.49 -3.01
CA PRO A 146 -7.22 13.56 -3.71
C PRO A 146 -8.09 12.31 -3.63
N GLN A 147 -7.49 11.13 -3.46
CA GLN A 147 -8.22 9.87 -3.39
C GLN A 147 -7.54 8.88 -2.45
N ILE A 148 -8.32 8.27 -1.57
CA ILE A 148 -7.88 7.19 -0.68
C ILE A 148 -8.81 6.01 -0.95
N LEU A 149 -8.24 4.85 -1.28
CA LEU A 149 -8.96 3.61 -1.55
C LEU A 149 -8.52 2.54 -0.55
N GLY A 150 -9.46 2.00 0.19
CA GLY A 150 -9.24 0.81 1.00
C GLY A 150 -9.31 -0.44 0.12
N TYR A 151 -8.35 -1.36 0.26
CA TYR A 151 -8.36 -2.65 -0.44
C TYR A 151 -8.79 -3.79 0.48
N GLU A 152 -9.33 -4.85 -0.14
CA GLU A 152 -9.71 -6.09 0.54
C GLU A 152 -8.48 -6.96 0.79
N THR A 153 -8.43 -7.59 1.96
CA THR A 153 -7.44 -8.61 2.35
C THR A 153 -8.15 -9.84 2.94
N PRO A 154 -7.47 -10.98 3.16
CA PRO A 154 -8.10 -12.18 3.72
C PRO A 154 -8.80 -12.00 5.07
N SER A 155 -8.44 -10.98 5.86
CA SER A 155 -9.06 -10.67 7.15
C SER A 155 -10.20 -9.66 7.07
N THR A 156 -10.45 -9.08 5.90
CA THR A 156 -11.59 -8.19 5.66
C THR A 156 -12.91 -8.93 5.96
N TRP A 157 -13.87 -8.26 6.60
CA TRP A 157 -15.17 -8.85 6.93
C TRP A 157 -15.96 -9.19 5.65
N LEU A 158 -16.74 -10.27 5.70
CA LEU A 158 -17.69 -10.61 4.61
C LEU A 158 -18.73 -9.53 4.34
N SER A 159 -18.93 -8.59 5.27
CA SER A 159 -19.77 -7.41 5.10
C SER A 159 -19.11 -6.28 4.31
N PHE A 160 -17.87 -6.44 3.86
CA PHE A 160 -17.20 -5.48 2.99
C PHE A 160 -17.99 -5.27 1.70
N MET A 161 -18.24 -4.01 1.36
CA MET A 161 -18.99 -3.61 0.18
C MET A 161 -18.06 -2.82 -0.76
N PRO A 162 -17.46 -3.46 -1.79
CA PRO A 162 -16.56 -2.77 -2.70
C PRO A 162 -17.28 -1.65 -3.46
N GLN A 163 -16.70 -0.45 -3.41
CA GLN A 163 -17.22 0.74 -4.10
C GLN A 163 -16.48 1.05 -5.40
N VAL A 164 -15.26 0.52 -5.56
CA VAL A 164 -14.38 0.76 -6.71
C VAL A 164 -13.89 -0.58 -7.23
N PHE A 165 -14.07 -0.80 -8.53
CA PHE A 165 -13.60 -1.99 -9.24
C PHE A 165 -12.58 -1.58 -10.29
N GLU A 166 -11.35 -2.08 -10.17
CA GLU A 166 -10.30 -1.79 -11.13
C GLU A 166 -10.09 -2.99 -12.07
N SER A 167 -10.29 -2.77 -13.36
CA SER A 167 -10.00 -3.79 -14.36
C SER A 167 -8.50 -4.04 -14.47
N VAL A 168 -8.11 -5.29 -14.29
CA VAL A 168 -6.74 -5.79 -14.45
C VAL A 168 -6.73 -6.88 -15.51
N LYS A 169 -5.78 -6.80 -16.44
CA LYS A 169 -5.49 -7.87 -17.40
C LYS A 169 -4.75 -9.02 -16.70
N GLU A 170 -4.84 -10.21 -17.29
CA GLU A 170 -4.18 -11.43 -16.82
C GLU A 170 -2.66 -11.26 -16.61
N GLU A 171 -2.01 -10.43 -17.43
CA GLU A 171 -0.58 -10.14 -17.29
C GLU A 171 -0.23 -9.49 -15.93
N TYR A 172 -1.06 -8.55 -15.44
CA TYR A 172 -0.84 -7.91 -14.14
C TYR A 172 -1.21 -8.83 -12.97
N PHE A 173 -2.21 -9.68 -13.17
CA PHE A 173 -2.54 -10.72 -12.20
C PHE A 173 -1.39 -11.72 -12.04
N THR A 174 -0.76 -12.12 -13.15
CA THR A 174 0.43 -12.96 -13.14
C THR A 174 1.59 -12.31 -12.38
N VAL A 175 1.80 -10.99 -12.55
CA VAL A 175 2.80 -10.22 -11.78
C VAL A 175 2.47 -10.21 -10.29
N LYS A 176 1.20 -10.03 -9.90
CA LYS A 176 0.74 -10.19 -8.51
C LYS A 176 1.06 -11.57 -7.94
N LEU A 177 0.77 -12.64 -8.68
CA LEU A 177 1.10 -14.00 -8.26
C LEU A 177 2.62 -14.22 -8.12
N ALA A 178 3.43 -13.64 -9.00
CA ALA A 178 4.88 -13.72 -8.91
C ALA A 178 5.44 -12.98 -7.69
N ALA A 179 4.84 -11.85 -7.31
CA ALA A 179 5.17 -11.12 -6.09
C ALA A 179 4.78 -11.92 -4.84
N LEU A 180 3.55 -12.46 -4.79
CA LEU A 180 3.09 -13.28 -3.66
C LEU A 180 3.98 -14.50 -3.40
N LYS A 181 4.53 -15.13 -4.46
CA LYS A 181 5.48 -16.25 -4.34
C LYS A 181 6.82 -15.89 -3.69
N LYS A 182 7.09 -14.61 -3.40
CA LYS A 182 8.28 -14.19 -2.64
C LYS A 182 8.12 -14.32 -1.14
N HIS A 183 6.88 -14.40 -0.66
CA HIS A 183 6.57 -14.70 0.73
C HIS A 183 6.61 -16.22 0.91
N LYS A 184 7.55 -16.70 1.74
CA LYS A 184 7.75 -18.11 2.11
C LYS A 184 7.60 -18.33 3.61
N SER A 185 7.34 -17.25 4.37
CA SER A 185 6.99 -17.28 5.78
C SER A 185 5.70 -18.04 6.06
#